data_AF-A0A0G2GV95-F1
#
_entry.id   AF-A0A0G2GV95-F1
#
_cell.length_a   1.000
_cell.length_b   1.000
_cell.length_c   1.000
_cell.angle_alpha   90.00
_cell.angle_beta   90.00
_cell.angle_gamma   90.00
#
_symmetry.space_group_name_H-M   'P 1'
#
loop_
_entity.id
_entity.type
_entity.pdbx_description
1 polymer ?
#
loop_
_entity_poly.entity_id
_entity_poly.type
_entity_poly.pdbx_seq_one_letter_code
_entity_poly.pdbx_strand_id
1 'polypeptide(L)'
;MTKSKYPAYPPDVTEEQAQFLLTNLNDCLFPRQCFDEGFAIQKAYNELYSAIARDEEWLKSIVEELVEVDDFVAKLWQVHLDVKKEGYVQDLTLGLFRSDYMVHLDPSGGDAKPQIKQVEFNTIASSFGGLSTQVSALHRYLNSVDAYPAEVGSLIKQDSLPRSQSDPERNVFDQRHLEYSLFVENGVRVFRVPFSNVLSCTELDSERNLIYHPPHTPGKAFEVTTIYYRAGYSPDDFPTDTEWTLAGCKKVQQVLATPHSPHLARFLPNESTAARVLQTFAPIYPMDKSEAGQEARRLATNVETAQRYVLKPQREGGGNNIYRGAIPPFLSKLPESHWPAYILMEMIEPPAQSNVIIRNGEVQKGG
;
A
#
# COMPACT_ATOMS: atom_id res chain seq x y z
N MET A 1 -35.52 23.05 -24.35
CA MET A 1 -34.07 22.81 -24.48
C MET A 1 -33.38 23.38 -23.24
N THR A 2 -32.94 22.53 -22.33
CA THR A 2 -32.21 22.92 -21.12
C THR A 2 -30.76 23.25 -21.48
N LYS A 3 -30.33 24.50 -21.24
CA LYS A 3 -28.90 24.83 -21.29
C LYS A 3 -28.17 24.06 -20.17
N SER A 4 -27.02 23.47 -20.49
CA SER A 4 -26.17 22.84 -19.47
C SER A 4 -25.86 23.85 -18.36
N LYS A 5 -26.04 23.43 -17.09
CA LYS A 5 -25.61 24.20 -15.92
C LYS A 5 -24.10 24.11 -15.66
N TYR A 6 -23.39 23.28 -16.42
CA TYR A 6 -21.95 23.06 -16.27
C TYR A 6 -21.22 23.60 -17.52
N PRO A 7 -20.07 24.27 -17.34
CA PRO A 7 -19.20 24.62 -18.45
C PRO A 7 -18.74 23.35 -19.20
N ALA A 8 -18.36 23.51 -20.47
CA ALA A 8 -17.75 22.42 -21.21
C ALA A 8 -16.44 21.99 -20.53
N TYR A 9 -16.22 20.69 -20.43
CA TYR A 9 -15.02 20.10 -19.83
C TYR A 9 -14.09 19.60 -20.95
N PRO A 10 -12.76 19.85 -20.87
CA PRO A 10 -12.09 20.71 -19.89
C PRO A 10 -12.23 22.21 -20.22
N PRO A 11 -12.13 23.11 -19.23
CA PRO A 11 -11.95 24.55 -19.47
C PRO A 11 -10.53 24.87 -19.95
N ASP A 12 -10.32 26.09 -20.47
CA ASP A 12 -9.02 26.54 -20.99
C ASP A 12 -7.93 26.55 -19.89
N VAL A 13 -7.06 25.54 -19.95
CA VAL A 13 -5.84 25.39 -19.16
C VAL A 13 -4.62 25.55 -20.07
N THR A 14 -3.50 26.07 -19.55
CA THR A 14 -2.25 26.07 -20.31
C THR A 14 -1.69 24.66 -20.41
N GLU A 15 -0.87 24.37 -21.44
CA GLU A 15 -0.29 23.04 -21.65
C GLU A 15 0.55 22.55 -20.46
N GLU A 16 1.21 23.47 -19.76
CA GLU A 16 1.97 23.19 -18.54
C GLU A 16 1.06 22.88 -17.34
N GLN A 17 -0.03 23.64 -17.17
CA GLN A 17 -1.03 23.41 -16.09
C GLN A 17 -1.80 22.09 -16.27
N ALA A 18 -1.93 21.58 -17.50
CA ALA A 18 -2.53 20.28 -17.75
C ALA A 18 -1.70 19.12 -17.16
N GLN A 19 -0.38 19.31 -16.97
CA GLN A 19 0.57 18.22 -16.67
C GLN A 19 0.67 17.84 -15.19
N PHE A 20 0.13 18.62 -14.25
CA PHE A 20 0.33 18.41 -12.81
C PHE A 20 -0.92 18.53 -11.94
N LEU A 21 -0.84 17.97 -10.73
CA LEU A 21 -1.82 18.04 -9.63
C LEU A 21 -1.10 18.53 -8.35
N LEU A 22 -1.77 19.31 -7.50
CA LEU A 22 -1.18 19.77 -6.24
C LEU A 22 -1.54 18.88 -5.04
N THR A 23 -0.57 18.64 -4.16
CA THR A 23 -0.73 17.76 -3.00
C THR A 23 -0.29 18.33 -1.64
N ASN A 24 0.39 19.49 -1.58
CA ASN A 24 0.86 20.12 -0.32
C ASN A 24 0.93 21.66 -0.41
N LEU A 25 1.33 22.32 0.70
CA LEU A 25 1.26 23.77 0.92
C LEU A 25 2.15 24.64 0.01
N ASN A 26 3.29 24.13 -0.45
CA ASN A 26 4.09 24.74 -1.51
C ASN A 26 4.46 23.65 -2.53
N ASP A 27 4.18 23.89 -3.82
CA ASP A 27 4.79 23.27 -5.02
C ASP A 27 5.06 21.76 -5.06
N CYS A 28 4.33 20.96 -4.27
CA CYS A 28 4.35 19.49 -4.39
C CYS A 28 3.46 19.07 -5.57
N LEU A 29 3.98 19.32 -6.77
CA LEU A 29 3.39 18.95 -8.05
C LEU A 29 3.58 17.45 -8.29
N PHE A 30 2.46 16.73 -8.43
CA PHE A 30 2.44 15.33 -8.85
C PHE A 30 2.05 15.26 -10.33
N PRO A 31 2.81 14.58 -11.21
CA PRO A 31 2.47 14.51 -12.62
C PRO A 31 1.10 13.87 -12.84
N ARG A 32 0.22 14.54 -13.59
CA ARG A 32 -1.16 14.08 -13.85
C ARG A 32 -1.18 12.70 -14.49
N GLN A 33 -0.30 12.45 -15.47
CA GLN A 33 -0.15 11.14 -16.10
C GLN A 33 0.10 10.03 -15.06
N CYS A 34 0.98 10.27 -14.10
CA CYS A 34 1.28 9.31 -13.03
C CYS A 34 0.07 9.07 -12.10
N PHE A 35 -0.74 10.11 -11.83
CA PHE A 35 -1.95 9.96 -11.03
C PHE A 35 -3.03 9.16 -11.76
N ASP A 36 -3.27 9.51 -13.02
CA ASP A 36 -4.25 8.83 -13.87
C ASP A 36 -3.84 7.36 -14.10
N GLU A 37 -2.55 7.08 -14.25
CA GLU A 37 -2.00 5.73 -14.33
C GLU A 37 -2.21 4.93 -13.03
N GLY A 38 -1.89 5.52 -11.87
CA GLY A 38 -2.06 4.90 -10.55
C GLY A 38 -3.53 4.60 -10.23
N PHE A 39 -4.42 5.52 -10.59
CA PHE A 39 -5.87 5.30 -10.51
C PHE A 39 -6.33 4.18 -11.45
N ALA A 40 -5.89 4.20 -12.72
CA ALA A 40 -6.31 3.25 -13.74
C ALA A 40 -5.71 1.84 -13.60
N ILE A 41 -4.69 1.63 -12.75
CA ILE A 41 -4.09 0.31 -12.49
C ILE A 41 -4.61 -0.36 -11.20
N GLN A 42 -5.20 0.39 -10.26
CA GLN A 42 -5.66 -0.13 -8.97
C GLN A 42 -6.64 -1.33 -9.10
N LYS A 43 -7.52 -1.35 -10.10
CA LYS A 43 -8.42 -2.49 -10.35
C LYS A 43 -7.67 -3.77 -10.70
N ALA A 44 -6.61 -3.67 -11.51
CA ALA A 44 -5.77 -4.81 -11.87
C ALA A 44 -5.03 -5.36 -10.64
N TYR A 45 -4.55 -4.48 -9.76
CA TYR A 45 -3.96 -4.88 -8.49
C TYR A 45 -4.96 -5.58 -7.55
N ASN A 46 -6.21 -5.10 -7.48
CA ASN A 46 -7.26 -5.76 -6.70
C ASN A 46 -7.54 -7.18 -7.22
N GLU A 47 -7.63 -7.34 -8.55
CA GLU A 47 -7.80 -8.65 -9.21
C GLU A 47 -6.60 -9.57 -8.96
N LEU A 48 -5.37 -9.06 -9.10
CA LEU A 48 -4.11 -9.78 -8.85
C LEU A 48 -4.03 -10.32 -7.42
N TYR A 49 -4.16 -9.46 -6.41
CA TYR A 49 -4.03 -9.89 -5.02
C TYR A 49 -5.23 -10.73 -4.55
N SER A 50 -6.43 -10.52 -5.11
CA SER A 50 -7.56 -11.43 -4.91
C SER A 50 -7.33 -12.82 -5.54
N ALA A 51 -6.65 -12.90 -6.68
CA ALA A 51 -6.31 -14.17 -7.31
C ALA A 51 -5.20 -14.91 -6.53
N ILE A 52 -4.15 -14.19 -6.12
CA ILE A 52 -3.10 -14.73 -5.25
C ILE A 52 -3.67 -15.28 -3.95
N ALA A 53 -4.55 -14.52 -3.27
CA ALA A 53 -5.18 -14.94 -2.01
C ALA A 53 -6.02 -16.24 -2.12
N ARG A 54 -6.46 -16.60 -3.33
CA ARG A 54 -7.24 -17.83 -3.61
C ARG A 54 -6.38 -18.99 -4.12
N ASP A 55 -5.12 -18.73 -4.50
CA ASP A 55 -4.20 -19.75 -5.01
C ASP A 55 -3.33 -20.28 -3.86
N GLU A 56 -3.94 -21.15 -3.05
CA GLU A 56 -3.33 -21.71 -1.85
C GLU A 56 -2.04 -22.49 -2.16
N GLU A 57 -1.98 -23.22 -3.27
CA GLU A 57 -0.77 -23.96 -3.67
C GLU A 57 0.40 -23.01 -3.97
N TRP A 58 0.12 -21.92 -4.69
CA TRP A 58 1.15 -20.91 -4.94
C TRP A 58 1.56 -20.18 -3.66
N LEU A 59 0.61 -19.71 -2.85
CA LEU A 59 0.93 -19.05 -1.57
C LEU A 59 1.70 -19.97 -0.63
N LYS A 60 1.34 -21.25 -0.54
CA LYS A 60 2.07 -22.24 0.24
C LYS A 60 3.55 -22.29 -0.15
N SER A 61 3.86 -22.33 -1.45
CA SER A 61 5.26 -22.39 -1.92
C SER A 61 6.07 -21.16 -1.50
N ILE A 62 5.45 -19.98 -1.47
CA ILE A 62 6.08 -18.74 -1.00
C ILE A 62 6.27 -18.74 0.52
N VAL A 63 5.30 -19.28 1.25
CA VAL A 63 5.30 -19.34 2.72
C VAL A 63 6.32 -20.36 3.23
N GLU A 64 6.47 -21.50 2.57
CA GLU A 64 7.47 -22.52 2.91
C GLU A 64 8.92 -21.98 2.84
N GLU A 65 9.20 -20.97 2.01
CA GLU A 65 10.49 -20.26 2.01
C GLU A 65 10.69 -19.31 3.22
N LEU A 66 9.61 -18.91 3.91
CA LEU A 66 9.62 -17.92 4.98
C LEU A 66 9.49 -18.52 6.38
N VAL A 67 8.81 -19.65 6.54
CA VAL A 67 8.52 -20.24 7.87
C VAL A 67 9.76 -20.63 8.69
N GLU A 68 10.92 -20.84 8.05
CA GLU A 68 12.19 -21.11 8.76
C GLU A 68 12.89 -19.85 9.30
N VAL A 69 12.49 -18.65 8.85
CA VAL A 69 13.17 -17.38 9.15
C VAL A 69 12.25 -16.31 9.75
N ASP A 70 10.94 -16.52 9.71
CA ASP A 70 9.90 -15.59 10.16
C ASP A 70 8.80 -16.33 10.96
N ASP A 71 8.95 -16.33 12.29
CA ASP A 71 7.99 -16.92 13.25
C ASP A 71 6.59 -16.30 13.12
N PHE A 72 6.47 -15.06 12.67
CA PHE A 72 5.19 -14.39 12.49
C PHE A 72 4.48 -15.00 11.26
N VAL A 73 5.14 -15.05 10.11
CA VAL A 73 4.65 -15.71 8.87
C VAL A 73 4.26 -17.17 9.11
N ALA A 74 5.07 -17.92 9.88
CA ALA A 74 4.78 -19.30 10.24
C ALA A 74 3.45 -19.46 11.00
N LYS A 75 3.17 -18.59 11.98
CA LYS A 75 1.92 -18.61 12.74
C LYS A 75 0.71 -18.20 11.88
N LEU A 76 0.88 -17.29 10.91
CA LEU A 76 -0.19 -16.94 9.96
C LEU A 76 -0.69 -18.16 9.19
N TRP A 77 0.28 -18.94 8.71
CA TRP A 77 0.00 -20.14 7.94
C TRP A 77 -0.63 -21.24 8.78
N GLN A 78 -0.18 -21.41 10.03
CA GLN A 78 -0.78 -22.39 10.94
C GLN A 78 -2.26 -22.09 11.19
N VAL A 79 -2.64 -20.82 11.41
CA VAL A 79 -4.05 -20.44 11.57
C VAL A 79 -4.88 -20.75 10.32
N HIS A 80 -4.36 -20.44 9.12
CA HIS A 80 -5.01 -20.84 7.86
C HIS A 80 -5.22 -22.37 7.78
N LEU A 81 -4.21 -23.17 8.16
CA LEU A 81 -4.30 -24.63 8.16
C LEU A 81 -5.31 -25.16 9.19
N ASP A 82 -5.41 -24.55 10.37
CA ASP A 82 -6.35 -24.96 11.42
C ASP A 82 -7.80 -24.61 11.03
N VAL A 83 -8.06 -23.41 10.52
CA VAL A 83 -9.39 -23.04 9.99
C VAL A 83 -9.77 -23.93 8.80
N LYS A 84 -8.82 -24.24 7.90
CA LYS A 84 -9.04 -25.17 6.78
C LYS A 84 -9.40 -26.58 7.25
N LYS A 85 -8.76 -27.05 8.33
CA LYS A 85 -8.99 -28.37 8.93
C LYS A 85 -10.36 -28.48 9.60
N GLU A 86 -10.87 -27.39 10.20
CA GLU A 86 -12.25 -27.31 10.66
C GLU A 86 -13.26 -27.13 9.52
N GLY A 87 -12.79 -26.69 8.35
CA GLY A 87 -13.59 -26.34 7.18
C GLY A 87 -14.06 -24.89 7.22
N TYR A 88 -14.01 -24.23 6.05
CA TYR A 88 -14.51 -22.87 5.90
C TYR A 88 -16.04 -22.83 5.93
N VAL A 89 -16.60 -21.77 6.54
CA VAL A 89 -18.05 -21.49 6.60
C VAL A 89 -18.42 -20.16 5.94
N GLN A 90 -17.43 -19.39 5.47
CA GLN A 90 -17.61 -18.09 4.84
C GLN A 90 -16.78 -18.04 3.55
N ASP A 91 -17.47 -17.98 2.41
CA ASP A 91 -16.84 -17.94 1.07
C ASP A 91 -16.57 -16.51 0.59
N LEU A 92 -17.16 -15.50 1.24
CA LEU A 92 -17.01 -14.09 0.87
C LEU A 92 -15.85 -13.43 1.63
N THR A 93 -14.99 -12.73 0.92
CA THR A 93 -13.88 -11.94 1.47
C THR A 93 -13.89 -10.53 0.92
N LEU A 94 -13.55 -9.54 1.75
CA LEU A 94 -13.50 -8.12 1.39
C LEU A 94 -12.07 -7.59 1.47
N GLY A 95 -11.52 -7.17 0.33
CA GLY A 95 -10.20 -6.54 0.25
C GLY A 95 -10.29 -5.01 0.21
N LEU A 96 -9.77 -4.33 1.25
CA LEU A 96 -9.63 -2.87 1.28
C LEU A 96 -8.14 -2.50 1.12
N PHE A 97 -7.68 -2.59 -0.13
CA PHE A 97 -6.27 -2.51 -0.49
C PHE A 97 -5.82 -1.08 -0.82
N ARG A 98 -4.53 -0.80 -0.61
CA ARG A 98 -3.88 0.45 -1.03
C ARG A 98 -2.55 0.15 -1.71
N SER A 99 -2.38 0.61 -2.95
CA SER A 99 -1.08 0.56 -3.63
C SER A 99 -0.36 1.89 -3.48
N ASP A 100 0.85 1.87 -2.93
CA ASP A 100 1.63 3.07 -2.68
C ASP A 100 2.70 3.22 -3.76
N TYR A 101 2.79 4.41 -4.35
CA TYR A 101 3.68 4.71 -5.46
C TYR A 101 4.57 5.92 -5.16
N MET A 102 5.77 5.90 -5.71
CA MET A 102 6.61 7.09 -5.88
C MET A 102 6.77 7.37 -7.38
N VAL A 103 6.90 8.64 -7.74
CA VAL A 103 7.31 9.01 -9.10
C VAL A 103 8.78 8.60 -9.28
N HIS A 104 9.10 8.08 -10.45
CA HIS A 104 10.46 7.80 -10.90
C HIS A 104 10.80 8.64 -12.12
N LEU A 105 11.96 9.27 -12.09
CA LEU A 105 12.66 9.79 -13.26
C LEU A 105 13.95 8.97 -13.43
N ASP A 106 14.14 8.32 -14.57
CA ASP A 106 15.35 7.56 -14.87
C ASP A 106 16.54 8.53 -15.07
N PRO A 107 17.55 8.54 -14.18
CA PRO A 107 18.67 9.48 -14.29
C PRO A 107 19.60 9.19 -15.47
N SER A 108 19.42 8.06 -16.18
CA SER A 108 20.23 7.67 -17.34
C SER A 108 19.68 8.13 -18.70
N GLY A 109 18.45 8.66 -18.74
CA GLY A 109 17.79 9.15 -19.97
C GLY A 109 17.65 10.67 -20.02
N GLY A 110 18.14 11.30 -21.10
CA GLY A 110 18.07 12.77 -21.28
C GLY A 110 16.65 13.36 -21.38
N ASP A 111 15.67 12.55 -21.81
CA ASP A 111 14.23 12.88 -21.86
C ASP A 111 13.41 11.88 -21.00
N ALA A 112 13.85 11.63 -19.77
CA ALA A 112 13.18 10.70 -18.86
C ALA A 112 11.76 11.18 -18.50
N LYS A 113 10.74 10.49 -19.02
CA LYS A 113 9.34 10.73 -18.64
C LYS A 113 9.07 10.21 -17.23
N PRO A 114 8.29 10.94 -16.40
CA PRO A 114 7.90 10.46 -15.08
C PRO A 114 7.03 9.21 -15.21
N GLN A 115 7.32 8.20 -14.38
CA GLN A 115 6.58 6.94 -14.26
C GLN A 115 6.21 6.71 -12.81
N ILE A 116 5.11 6.01 -12.53
CA ILE A 116 4.90 5.49 -11.17
C ILE A 116 5.72 4.22 -10.96
N LYS A 117 6.34 4.12 -9.77
CA LYS A 117 6.95 2.89 -9.29
C LYS A 117 6.37 2.54 -7.93
N GLN A 118 5.85 1.31 -7.80
CA GLN A 118 5.22 0.83 -6.59
C GLN A 118 6.27 0.64 -5.49
N VAL A 119 6.03 1.28 -4.35
CA VAL A 119 6.77 1.08 -3.11
C VAL A 119 6.26 -0.18 -2.42
N GLU A 120 4.94 -0.29 -2.26
CA GLU A 120 4.30 -1.42 -1.59
C GLU A 120 2.82 -1.59 -1.96
N PHE A 121 2.28 -2.77 -1.63
CA PHE A 121 0.86 -3.06 -1.70
C PHE A 121 0.34 -3.49 -0.32
N ASN A 122 -0.53 -2.68 0.26
CA ASN A 122 -1.11 -2.89 1.58
C ASN A 122 -2.41 -3.69 1.47
N THR A 123 -2.45 -4.90 2.03
CA THR A 123 -3.63 -5.79 2.00
C THR A 123 -4.46 -5.79 3.29
N ILE A 124 -3.93 -5.22 4.38
CA ILE A 124 -4.55 -5.18 5.71
C ILE A 124 -4.39 -3.77 6.32
N ALA A 125 -5.38 -3.33 7.10
CA ALA A 125 -5.35 -2.10 7.90
C ALA A 125 -4.96 -0.78 7.18
N SER A 126 -5.07 -0.75 5.84
CA SER A 126 -4.86 0.42 4.98
C SER A 126 -5.47 1.68 5.58
N SER A 127 -4.61 2.65 5.92
CA SER A 127 -4.99 3.88 6.62
C SER A 127 -5.04 5.09 5.69
N PHE A 128 -5.67 6.18 6.18
CA PHE A 128 -5.86 7.46 5.50
C PHE A 128 -6.90 7.47 4.35
N GLY A 129 -7.73 6.41 4.26
CA GLY A 129 -8.83 6.31 3.31
C GLY A 129 -9.77 7.53 3.35
N GLY A 130 -10.08 8.07 4.53
CA GLY A 130 -10.86 9.30 4.65
C GLY A 130 -10.10 10.52 5.17
N LEU A 131 -8.96 10.38 5.85
CA LEU A 131 -8.13 11.55 6.20
C LEU A 131 -7.59 12.30 4.96
N SER A 132 -7.35 11.58 3.86
CA SER A 132 -6.93 12.17 2.57
C SER A 132 -7.91 13.22 2.03
N THR A 133 -9.19 13.13 2.42
CA THR A 133 -10.25 14.02 1.93
C THR A 133 -10.20 15.37 2.61
N GLN A 134 -9.89 15.38 3.91
CA GLN A 134 -9.82 16.57 4.74
C GLN A 134 -8.58 17.39 4.37
N VAL A 135 -7.47 16.72 4.03
CA VAL A 135 -6.31 17.35 3.38
C VAL A 135 -6.71 17.98 2.04
N SER A 136 -7.42 17.24 1.18
CA SER A 136 -7.91 17.77 -0.10
C SER A 136 -8.93 18.92 0.06
N ALA A 137 -9.69 18.95 1.16
CA ALA A 137 -10.62 20.02 1.50
C ALA A 137 -9.89 21.26 2.04
N LEU A 138 -8.88 21.07 2.89
CA LEU A 138 -7.99 22.13 3.37
C LEU A 138 -7.30 22.84 2.20
N HIS A 139 -6.70 22.11 1.25
CA HIS A 139 -6.05 22.72 0.09
C HIS A 139 -7.02 23.51 -0.80
N ARG A 140 -8.28 23.04 -0.96
CA ARG A 140 -9.34 23.79 -1.64
C ARG A 140 -9.76 25.05 -0.89
N TYR A 141 -9.88 24.98 0.44
CA TYR A 141 -10.21 26.14 1.28
C TYR A 141 -9.10 27.19 1.21
N LEU A 142 -7.84 26.80 1.41
CA LEU A 142 -6.67 27.68 1.32
C LEU A 142 -6.57 28.39 -0.04
N ASN A 143 -6.94 27.70 -1.12
CA ASN A 143 -6.99 28.30 -2.44
C ASN A 143 -8.13 29.32 -2.58
N SER A 144 -9.29 29.04 -1.98
CA SER A 144 -10.45 29.95 -2.03
C SER A 144 -10.30 31.24 -1.21
N VAL A 145 -9.24 31.34 -0.40
CA VAL A 145 -8.92 32.53 0.42
C VAL A 145 -7.56 33.14 0.06
N ASP A 146 -7.01 32.80 -1.10
CA ASP A 146 -5.72 33.31 -1.63
C ASP A 146 -4.55 33.15 -0.62
N ALA A 147 -4.53 32.05 0.16
CA ALA A 147 -3.49 31.80 1.16
C ALA A 147 -2.16 31.28 0.60
N TYR A 148 -2.11 30.97 -0.71
CA TYR A 148 -0.89 30.57 -1.40
C TYR A 148 -0.14 31.80 -1.93
N PRO A 149 1.21 31.74 -2.06
CA PRO A 149 1.98 32.79 -2.74
C PRO A 149 1.45 33.05 -4.16
N ALA A 150 1.56 34.28 -4.66
CA ALA A 150 0.96 34.68 -5.94
C ALA A 150 1.48 33.86 -7.13
N GLU A 151 2.75 33.43 -7.05
CA GLU A 151 3.41 32.53 -7.99
C GLU A 151 2.65 31.19 -8.07
N VAL A 152 2.34 30.61 -6.90
CA VAL A 152 1.66 29.32 -6.76
C VAL A 152 0.15 29.45 -7.05
N GLY A 153 -0.49 30.52 -6.58
CA GLY A 153 -1.91 30.82 -6.84
C GLY A 153 -2.24 30.98 -8.34
N SER A 154 -1.26 31.36 -9.16
CA SER A 154 -1.41 31.39 -10.63
C SER A 154 -1.50 29.98 -11.26
N LEU A 155 -0.99 28.96 -10.57
CA LEU A 155 -0.95 27.56 -11.00
C LEU A 155 -2.10 26.73 -10.39
N ILE A 156 -2.59 27.10 -9.20
CA ILE A 156 -3.69 26.39 -8.54
C ILE A 156 -5.05 26.82 -9.10
N LYS A 157 -5.73 25.89 -9.77
CA LYS A 157 -7.14 26.03 -10.18
C LYS A 157 -7.98 25.04 -9.39
N GLN A 158 -9.26 25.35 -9.18
CA GLN A 158 -10.17 24.47 -8.43
C GLN A 158 -10.28 23.05 -9.04
N ASP A 159 -10.03 22.92 -10.34
CA ASP A 159 -10.04 21.66 -11.08
C ASP A 159 -8.67 20.92 -11.12
N SER A 160 -7.56 21.54 -10.70
CA SER A 160 -6.26 20.87 -10.51
C SER A 160 -6.05 20.34 -9.09
N LEU A 161 -7.01 20.57 -8.18
CA LEU A 161 -7.07 19.97 -6.85
C LEU A 161 -7.88 18.66 -6.89
N PRO A 162 -7.34 17.53 -6.37
CA PRO A 162 -8.03 16.25 -6.41
C PRO A 162 -9.37 16.30 -5.64
N ARG A 163 -10.45 15.85 -6.29
CA ARG A 163 -11.76 15.67 -5.63
C ARG A 163 -11.76 14.34 -4.88
N SER A 164 -11.55 14.40 -3.57
CA SER A 164 -11.64 13.25 -2.67
C SER A 164 -12.99 13.23 -1.94
N GLN A 165 -13.59 12.03 -1.75
CA GLN A 165 -14.94 11.82 -1.19
C GLN A 165 -14.93 10.86 0.02
N SER A 166 -14.86 11.39 1.24
CA SER A 166 -15.13 10.74 2.55
C SER A 166 -15.09 11.81 3.67
N ASP A 167 -15.64 11.59 4.88
CA ASP A 167 -16.02 12.68 5.83
C ASP A 167 -16.07 12.28 7.35
N PRO A 168 -16.14 13.18 8.39
CA PRO A 168 -15.11 13.37 9.46
C PRO A 168 -15.20 12.61 10.84
N GLU A 169 -14.16 12.79 11.70
CA GLU A 169 -14.05 12.44 13.16
C GLU A 169 -12.85 13.16 13.89
N ARG A 170 -11.76 12.49 14.36
CA ARG A 170 -10.75 13.03 15.33
C ARG A 170 -9.27 12.58 15.24
N ASN A 171 -8.96 11.28 15.33
CA ASN A 171 -7.68 10.66 14.85
C ASN A 171 -7.88 9.16 14.50
N VAL A 172 -8.67 8.49 15.35
CA VAL A 172 -9.81 7.62 14.99
C VAL A 172 -10.77 8.27 13.94
N PHE A 173 -10.46 9.50 13.44
CA PHE A 173 -10.87 10.14 12.17
C PHE A 173 -11.17 9.06 11.15
N ASP A 174 -10.09 8.48 10.61
CA ASP A 174 -10.10 7.60 9.47
C ASP A 174 -11.07 6.43 9.64
N GLN A 175 -11.26 5.98 10.89
CA GLN A 175 -12.10 4.84 11.21
C GLN A 175 -13.56 5.22 11.44
N ARG A 176 -13.91 6.30 12.16
CA ARG A 176 -15.32 6.64 12.32
C ARG A 176 -15.94 7.39 11.16
N HIS A 177 -15.17 7.88 10.20
CA HIS A 177 -15.71 8.19 8.87
C HIS A 177 -16.57 7.01 8.37
N LEU A 178 -15.98 5.81 8.44
CA LEU A 178 -16.60 4.57 8.02
C LEU A 178 -17.72 4.16 8.99
N GLU A 179 -17.50 4.24 10.32
CA GLU A 179 -18.56 3.94 11.31
C GLU A 179 -19.81 4.82 11.12
N TYR A 180 -19.62 6.12 10.87
CA TYR A 180 -20.73 7.07 10.71
C TYR A 180 -21.42 6.94 9.35
N SER A 181 -20.71 6.81 8.23
CA SER A 181 -21.38 6.54 6.95
C SER A 181 -22.11 5.19 6.94
N LEU A 182 -21.54 4.15 7.55
CA LEU A 182 -22.23 2.86 7.72
C LEU A 182 -23.49 2.99 8.58
N PHE A 183 -23.44 3.70 9.71
CA PHE A 183 -24.58 3.82 10.61
C PHE A 183 -25.65 4.83 10.15
N VAL A 184 -25.25 6.02 9.71
CA VAL A 184 -26.17 7.13 9.39
C VAL A 184 -26.80 6.95 8.02
N GLU A 185 -26.03 6.52 7.01
CA GLU A 185 -26.53 6.39 5.64
C GLU A 185 -27.14 5.01 5.38
N ASN A 186 -26.63 3.96 6.04
CA ASN A 186 -26.99 2.56 5.76
C ASN A 186 -27.63 1.81 6.95
N GLY A 187 -27.72 2.42 8.15
CA GLY A 187 -28.28 1.78 9.34
C GLY A 187 -27.43 0.66 9.96
N VAL A 188 -26.21 0.43 9.44
CA VAL A 188 -25.33 -0.67 9.84
C VAL A 188 -24.64 -0.31 11.16
N ARG A 189 -24.79 -1.18 12.17
CA ARG A 189 -24.13 -1.00 13.46
C ARG A 189 -22.68 -1.46 13.37
N VAL A 190 -21.76 -0.63 13.87
CA VAL A 190 -20.34 -0.97 13.96
C VAL A 190 -19.91 -0.96 15.43
N PHE A 191 -19.19 -1.99 15.85
CA PHE A 191 -18.63 -2.10 17.19
C PHE A 191 -17.11 -2.08 17.10
N ARG A 192 -16.48 -1.26 17.96
CA ARG A 192 -15.01 -1.21 18.08
C ARG A 192 -14.59 -2.16 19.19
N VAL A 193 -13.85 -3.20 18.85
CA VAL A 193 -13.33 -4.18 19.81
C VAL A 193 -11.80 -4.12 19.77
N PRO A 194 -11.11 -3.88 20.91
CA PRO A 194 -9.66 -4.02 20.99
C PRO A 194 -9.25 -5.47 20.64
N PHE A 195 -8.19 -5.66 19.87
CA PHE A 195 -7.79 -6.97 19.37
C PHE A 195 -7.63 -8.02 20.48
N SER A 196 -6.93 -7.63 21.55
CA SER A 196 -6.75 -8.42 22.79
C SER A 196 -8.05 -8.87 23.48
N ASN A 197 -9.18 -8.25 23.17
CA ASN A 197 -10.45 -8.49 23.85
C ASN A 197 -11.42 -9.33 23.00
N VAL A 198 -11.14 -9.56 21.70
CA VAL A 198 -12.07 -10.26 20.78
C VAL A 198 -12.53 -11.59 21.39
N LEU A 199 -11.60 -12.49 21.69
CA LEU A 199 -11.87 -13.81 22.27
C LEU A 199 -12.59 -13.76 23.65
N SER A 200 -12.56 -12.64 24.36
CA SER A 200 -13.25 -12.46 25.64
C SER A 200 -14.71 -11.97 25.51
N CYS A 201 -15.13 -11.57 24.31
CA CYS A 201 -16.43 -10.98 24.05
C CYS A 201 -17.13 -11.53 22.79
N THR A 202 -16.57 -12.57 22.17
CA THR A 202 -17.18 -13.28 21.04
C THR A 202 -17.18 -14.78 21.27
N GLU A 203 -18.20 -15.47 20.76
CA GLU A 203 -18.27 -16.92 20.68
C GLU A 203 -18.82 -17.36 19.32
N LEU A 204 -18.67 -18.64 18.98
CA LEU A 204 -19.33 -19.25 17.84
C LEU A 204 -20.63 -19.94 18.30
N ASP A 205 -21.72 -19.75 17.57
CA ASP A 205 -22.95 -20.51 17.79
C ASP A 205 -22.88 -21.93 17.18
N SER A 206 -24.00 -22.67 17.25
CA SER A 206 -24.10 -24.03 16.70
C SER A 206 -23.96 -24.13 15.17
N GLU A 207 -24.10 -23.02 14.45
CA GLU A 207 -23.95 -22.92 13.00
C GLU A 207 -22.57 -22.32 12.61
N ARG A 208 -21.72 -22.01 13.60
CA ARG A 208 -20.44 -21.30 13.49
C ARG A 208 -20.57 -19.85 13.01
N ASN A 209 -21.72 -19.21 13.26
CA ASN A 209 -21.83 -17.75 13.17
C ASN A 209 -21.08 -17.11 14.35
N LEU A 210 -20.37 -16.01 14.09
CA LEU A 210 -19.66 -15.28 15.14
C LEU A 210 -20.65 -14.35 15.88
N ILE A 211 -20.82 -14.58 17.18
CA ILE A 211 -21.72 -13.83 18.05
C ILE A 211 -20.90 -12.91 18.95
N TYR A 212 -21.16 -11.61 18.90
CA TYR A 212 -20.56 -10.59 19.76
C TYR A 212 -21.47 -10.23 20.93
N HIS A 213 -20.89 -10.24 22.13
CA HIS A 213 -21.52 -9.90 23.41
C HIS A 213 -20.88 -8.63 23.97
N PRO A 214 -21.48 -7.43 23.79
CA PRO A 214 -20.85 -6.18 24.22
C PRO A 214 -20.75 -6.11 25.75
N PRO A 215 -19.55 -5.93 26.33
CA PRO A 215 -19.37 -5.86 27.79
C PRO A 215 -20.21 -4.75 28.47
N HIS A 216 -20.55 -3.71 27.71
CA HIS A 216 -21.34 -2.56 28.18
C HIS A 216 -22.86 -2.75 28.02
N THR A 217 -23.34 -3.89 27.51
CA THR A 217 -24.78 -4.19 27.46
C THR A 217 -25.04 -5.69 27.67
N PRO A 218 -24.87 -6.18 28.92
CA PRO A 218 -25.11 -7.58 29.25
C PRO A 218 -26.51 -8.06 28.86
N GLY A 219 -26.62 -9.28 28.36
CA GLY A 219 -27.89 -9.87 27.90
C GLY A 219 -28.33 -9.43 26.49
N LYS A 220 -27.50 -8.72 25.73
CA LYS A 220 -27.65 -8.56 24.28
C LYS A 220 -26.50 -9.22 23.55
N ALA A 221 -26.85 -9.93 22.48
CA ALA A 221 -25.94 -10.55 21.53
C ALA A 221 -26.17 -9.95 20.15
N PHE A 222 -25.13 -9.91 19.31
CA PHE A 222 -25.18 -9.43 17.94
C PHE A 222 -24.40 -10.40 17.04
N GLU A 223 -25.04 -10.90 16.00
CA GLU A 223 -24.35 -11.64 14.93
C GLU A 223 -23.38 -10.69 14.19
N VAL A 224 -22.16 -11.16 13.94
CA VAL A 224 -21.10 -10.41 13.28
C VAL A 224 -21.01 -10.83 11.82
N THR A 225 -21.55 -10.02 10.92
CA THR A 225 -21.55 -10.28 9.48
C THR A 225 -20.28 -9.83 8.75
N THR A 226 -19.43 -9.02 9.38
CA THR A 226 -18.19 -8.51 8.78
C THR A 226 -17.18 -8.11 9.87
N ILE A 227 -15.94 -8.56 9.73
CA ILE A 227 -14.80 -8.15 10.56
C ILE A 227 -13.92 -7.22 9.72
N TYR A 228 -13.64 -6.02 10.21
CA TYR A 228 -12.75 -5.05 9.55
C TYR A 228 -11.48 -4.82 10.39
N TYR A 229 -10.38 -5.45 9.98
CA TYR A 229 -9.10 -5.37 10.68
C TYR A 229 -8.45 -3.97 10.52
N ARG A 230 -8.29 -3.28 11.66
CA ARG A 230 -7.48 -2.05 11.82
C ARG A 230 -6.36 -2.21 12.86
N ALA A 231 -6.09 -3.45 13.22
CA ALA A 231 -5.00 -3.97 14.02
C ALA A 231 -4.72 -5.39 13.50
N GLY A 232 -3.70 -6.04 14.02
CA GLY A 232 -3.35 -7.41 13.67
C GLY A 232 -2.36 -7.52 12.51
N TYR A 233 -1.59 -6.44 12.26
CA TYR A 233 -0.63 -6.35 11.16
C TYR A 233 0.81 -6.18 11.64
N SER A 234 1.04 -5.89 12.93
CA SER A 234 2.35 -5.94 13.59
C SER A 234 2.39 -7.08 14.61
N PRO A 235 3.53 -7.77 14.84
CA PRO A 235 3.70 -8.67 15.98
C PRO A 235 3.30 -8.05 17.33
N ASP A 236 3.45 -6.72 17.50
CA ASP A 236 3.10 -6.00 18.73
C ASP A 236 1.59 -6.02 19.06
N ASP A 237 0.72 -6.25 18.07
CA ASP A 237 -0.73 -6.39 18.27
C ASP A 237 -1.08 -7.74 18.96
N PHE A 238 -0.12 -8.66 19.10
CA PHE A 238 -0.28 -10.04 19.55
C PHE A 238 0.53 -10.32 20.82
N PRO A 239 0.08 -9.85 21.99
CA PRO A 239 0.67 -10.26 23.27
C PRO A 239 0.44 -11.75 23.59
N THR A 240 -0.37 -12.44 22.80
CA THR A 240 -0.72 -13.87 22.87
C THR A 240 -0.84 -14.46 21.45
N ASP A 241 -0.58 -15.75 21.29
CA ASP A 241 -0.43 -16.42 19.99
C ASP A 241 -1.75 -16.61 19.18
N THR A 242 -2.26 -15.63 18.41
CA THR A 242 -3.49 -15.83 17.58
C THR A 242 -3.75 -14.81 16.44
N GLU A 243 -3.69 -15.30 15.17
CA GLU A 243 -4.46 -14.93 13.93
C GLU A 243 -4.09 -13.70 13.03
N TRP A 244 -3.67 -13.95 11.76
CA TRP A 244 -3.25 -12.88 10.81
C TRP A 244 -3.16 -13.26 9.29
N THR A 245 -2.76 -12.31 8.39
CA THR A 245 -2.93 -12.38 6.90
C THR A 245 -1.65 -12.42 6.04
N LEU A 246 -1.64 -13.18 4.94
CA LEU A 246 -0.41 -13.54 4.19
C LEU A 246 -0.14 -12.83 2.84
N ALA A 247 -1.17 -12.52 2.04
CA ALA A 247 -0.97 -12.18 0.62
C ALA A 247 -0.22 -10.86 0.35
N GLY A 248 -0.15 -9.94 1.32
CA GLY A 248 0.54 -8.65 1.20
C GLY A 248 2.02 -8.65 1.58
N CYS A 249 2.61 -9.79 1.93
CA CYS A 249 4.00 -9.83 2.40
C CYS A 249 5.00 -9.38 1.31
N LYS A 250 6.14 -8.80 1.74
CA LYS A 250 7.16 -8.26 0.80
C LYS A 250 7.74 -9.33 -0.14
N LYS A 251 7.72 -10.61 0.26
CA LYS A 251 8.16 -11.73 -0.57
C LYS A 251 7.24 -11.94 -1.79
N VAL A 252 5.92 -11.85 -1.62
CA VAL A 252 4.96 -11.88 -2.76
C VAL A 252 5.26 -10.73 -3.73
N GLN A 253 5.48 -9.51 -3.22
CA GLN A 253 5.87 -8.37 -4.05
C GLN A 253 7.20 -8.62 -4.79
N GLN A 254 8.23 -9.18 -4.12
CA GLN A 254 9.50 -9.54 -4.75
C GLN A 254 9.33 -10.54 -5.91
N VAL A 255 8.55 -11.60 -5.72
CA VAL A 255 8.33 -12.64 -6.73
C VAL A 255 7.55 -12.10 -7.94
N LEU A 256 6.61 -11.16 -7.72
CA LEU A 256 5.90 -10.48 -8.81
C LEU A 256 6.77 -9.44 -9.55
N ALA A 257 7.65 -8.75 -8.82
CA ALA A 257 8.51 -7.69 -9.34
C ALA A 257 9.90 -8.17 -9.83
N THR A 258 10.16 -9.47 -9.78
CA THR A 258 11.37 -10.06 -10.39
C THR A 258 11.29 -9.94 -11.91
N PRO A 259 12.32 -9.43 -12.61
CA PRO A 259 12.29 -9.32 -14.06
C PRO A 259 12.00 -10.66 -14.73
N HIS A 260 11.19 -10.62 -15.79
CA HIS A 260 10.69 -11.81 -16.51
C HIS A 260 9.87 -12.80 -15.65
N SER A 261 9.37 -12.39 -14.47
CA SER A 261 8.48 -13.19 -13.63
C SER A 261 7.25 -13.68 -14.41
N PRO A 262 7.03 -15.00 -14.53
CA PRO A 262 5.85 -15.56 -15.21
C PRO A 262 4.58 -15.40 -14.38
N HIS A 263 4.69 -15.04 -13.09
CA HIS A 263 3.58 -15.11 -12.13
C HIS A 263 2.47 -14.09 -12.41
N LEU A 264 2.77 -12.93 -13.02
CA LEU A 264 1.74 -11.99 -13.42
C LEU A 264 0.77 -12.59 -14.46
N ALA A 265 1.26 -13.41 -15.38
CA ALA A 265 0.43 -14.07 -16.39
C ALA A 265 -0.43 -15.22 -15.82
N ARG A 266 -0.11 -15.74 -14.62
CA ARG A 266 -0.95 -16.72 -13.90
C ARG A 266 -2.21 -16.08 -13.30
N PHE A 267 -2.09 -14.82 -12.87
CA PHE A 267 -3.11 -14.16 -12.03
C PHE A 267 -3.89 -13.03 -12.72
N LEU A 268 -3.34 -12.43 -13.78
CA LEU A 268 -3.99 -11.34 -14.51
C LEU A 268 -4.66 -11.83 -15.80
N PRO A 269 -5.80 -11.24 -16.21
CA PRO A 269 -6.66 -11.81 -17.25
C PRO A 269 -6.10 -11.71 -18.68
N ASN A 270 -5.05 -10.91 -18.91
CA ASN A 270 -4.41 -10.76 -20.22
C ASN A 270 -3.00 -10.14 -20.10
N GLU A 271 -2.19 -10.34 -21.15
CA GLU A 271 -0.81 -9.84 -21.24
C GLU A 271 -0.69 -8.32 -21.16
N SER A 272 -1.65 -7.54 -21.67
CA SER A 272 -1.60 -6.08 -21.62
C SER A 272 -1.77 -5.55 -20.19
N THR A 273 -2.70 -6.12 -19.42
CA THR A 273 -2.83 -5.84 -17.99
C THR A 273 -1.57 -6.25 -17.23
N ALA A 274 -1.03 -7.44 -17.51
CA ALA A 274 0.21 -7.92 -16.89
C ALA A 274 1.41 -7.00 -17.19
N ALA A 275 1.58 -6.56 -18.45
CA ALA A 275 2.63 -5.63 -18.85
C ALA A 275 2.48 -4.26 -18.17
N ARG A 276 1.25 -3.74 -18.03
CA ARG A 276 0.99 -2.49 -17.29
C ARG A 276 1.34 -2.62 -15.81
N VAL A 277 0.95 -3.72 -15.14
CA VAL A 277 1.33 -3.94 -13.73
C VAL A 277 2.86 -4.05 -13.61
N LEU A 278 3.52 -4.82 -14.50
CA LEU A 278 4.98 -4.96 -14.54
C LEU A 278 5.70 -3.63 -14.73
N GLN A 279 5.18 -2.73 -15.58
CA GLN A 279 5.73 -1.39 -15.78
C GLN A 279 5.72 -0.55 -14.49
N THR A 280 4.74 -0.75 -13.61
CA THR A 280 4.69 -0.06 -12.31
C THR A 280 5.63 -0.67 -11.25
N PHE A 281 6.27 -1.81 -11.48
CA PHE A 281 7.28 -2.31 -10.56
C PHE A 281 8.65 -1.65 -10.79
N ALA A 282 9.34 -1.36 -9.69
CA ALA A 282 10.80 -1.28 -9.69
C ALA A 282 11.33 -2.72 -9.56
N PRO A 283 12.32 -3.15 -10.35
CA PRO A 283 12.90 -4.49 -10.26
C PRO A 283 13.29 -4.89 -8.84
N ILE A 284 12.78 -6.02 -8.36
CA ILE A 284 13.16 -6.62 -7.08
C ILE A 284 13.68 -8.03 -7.34
N TYR A 285 14.91 -8.30 -6.94
CA TYR A 285 15.56 -9.59 -7.11
C TYR A 285 15.80 -10.26 -5.76
N PRO A 286 15.71 -11.61 -5.68
CA PRO A 286 16.22 -12.33 -4.53
C PRO A 286 17.76 -12.29 -4.54
N MET A 287 18.40 -12.59 -3.40
CA MET A 287 19.87 -12.71 -3.30
C MET A 287 20.32 -14.18 -3.10
N ASP A 288 19.52 -15.11 -3.64
CA ASP A 288 19.73 -16.56 -3.58
C ASP A 288 20.62 -17.08 -4.73
N LYS A 289 20.50 -18.37 -5.07
CA LYS A 289 21.29 -19.05 -6.13
C LYS A 289 20.53 -19.25 -7.44
N SER A 290 19.29 -18.78 -7.55
CA SER A 290 18.49 -18.78 -8.80
C SER A 290 19.18 -17.94 -9.88
N GLU A 291 18.69 -18.01 -11.13
CA GLU A 291 19.20 -17.16 -12.22
C GLU A 291 19.04 -15.66 -11.89
N ALA A 292 17.87 -15.25 -11.40
CA ALA A 292 17.64 -13.89 -10.91
C ALA A 292 18.51 -13.53 -9.71
N GLY A 293 18.77 -14.48 -8.80
CA GLY A 293 19.69 -14.31 -7.67
C GLY A 293 21.15 -14.12 -8.11
N GLN A 294 21.60 -14.85 -9.12
CA GLN A 294 22.94 -14.68 -9.69
C GLN A 294 23.11 -13.35 -10.43
N GLU A 295 22.05 -12.86 -11.08
CA GLU A 295 22.01 -11.51 -11.65
C GLU A 295 22.14 -10.45 -10.55
N ALA A 296 21.31 -10.53 -9.50
CA ALA A 296 21.37 -9.64 -8.34
C ALA A 296 22.75 -9.61 -7.69
N ARG A 297 23.38 -10.78 -7.52
CA ARG A 297 24.76 -10.90 -7.00
C ARG A 297 25.77 -10.14 -7.86
N ARG A 298 25.67 -10.21 -9.20
CA ARG A 298 26.54 -9.43 -10.10
C ARG A 298 26.27 -7.92 -10.00
N LEU A 299 25.00 -7.52 -9.99
CA LEU A 299 24.60 -6.11 -9.88
C LEU A 299 25.00 -5.47 -8.54
N ALA A 300 24.92 -6.22 -7.44
CA ALA A 300 25.19 -5.75 -6.09
C ALA A 300 26.67 -5.73 -5.70
N THR A 301 27.50 -6.56 -6.35
CA THR A 301 28.96 -6.61 -6.07
C THR A 301 29.78 -5.66 -6.94
N ASN A 302 29.26 -5.23 -8.09
CA ASN A 302 29.89 -4.18 -8.91
C ASN A 302 29.53 -2.78 -8.36
N VAL A 303 30.56 -1.96 -8.13
CA VAL A 303 30.45 -0.62 -7.51
C VAL A 303 29.68 0.38 -8.37
N GLU A 304 29.71 0.25 -9.69
CA GLU A 304 29.03 1.13 -10.63
C GLU A 304 27.53 0.80 -10.70
N THR A 305 27.19 -0.48 -10.90
CA THR A 305 25.79 -0.93 -10.96
C THR A 305 25.09 -0.77 -9.61
N ALA A 306 25.77 -1.06 -8.49
CA ALA A 306 25.21 -0.93 -7.15
C ALA A 306 24.66 0.47 -6.85
N GLN A 307 25.13 1.55 -7.51
CA GLN A 307 24.62 2.92 -7.32
C GLN A 307 23.13 3.08 -7.61
N ARG A 308 22.52 2.16 -8.37
CA ARG A 308 21.08 2.12 -8.71
C ARG A 308 20.23 1.33 -7.71
N TYR A 309 20.83 0.64 -6.75
CA TYR A 309 20.11 -0.32 -5.90
C TYR A 309 20.13 0.04 -4.42
N VAL A 310 19.13 -0.52 -3.72
CA VAL A 310 19.07 -0.65 -2.27
C VAL A 310 18.96 -2.14 -1.92
N LEU A 311 19.85 -2.60 -1.05
CA LEU A 311 19.80 -3.94 -0.46
C LEU A 311 18.96 -3.86 0.82
N LYS A 312 17.89 -4.64 0.89
CA LYS A 312 16.96 -4.66 2.04
C LYS A 312 17.00 -6.04 2.70
N PRO A 313 17.10 -6.16 4.03
CA PRO A 313 16.87 -7.44 4.70
C PRO A 313 15.40 -7.84 4.59
N GLN A 314 15.11 -9.14 4.55
CA GLN A 314 13.75 -9.70 4.55
C GLN A 314 13.15 -9.71 5.98
N ARG A 315 13.18 -8.56 6.66
CA ARG A 315 12.59 -8.35 7.99
C ARG A 315 11.77 -7.07 8.00
N GLU A 316 10.68 -7.07 8.76
CA GLU A 316 9.85 -5.90 9.04
C GLU A 316 10.69 -4.75 9.65
N GLY A 317 10.34 -3.49 9.32
CA GLY A 317 11.04 -2.30 9.79
C GLY A 317 12.25 -1.89 8.94
N GLY A 318 12.04 -0.94 8.01
CA GLY A 318 13.03 -0.49 7.00
C GLY A 318 14.28 0.26 7.50
N GLY A 319 14.62 0.16 8.79
CA GLY A 319 15.77 0.85 9.40
C GLY A 319 17.14 0.26 9.08
N ASN A 320 17.20 -0.87 8.36
CA ASN A 320 18.42 -1.65 8.11
C ASN A 320 18.79 -1.76 6.61
N ASN A 321 18.31 -0.82 5.78
CA ASN A 321 18.60 -0.79 4.34
C ASN A 321 20.05 -0.35 4.07
N ILE A 322 20.71 -0.97 3.08
CA ILE A 322 22.05 -0.60 2.62
C ILE A 322 21.93 -0.04 1.20
N TYR A 323 22.44 1.18 0.98
CA TYR A 323 22.20 1.95 -0.24
C TYR A 323 23.46 2.10 -1.10
N ARG A 324 23.29 2.05 -2.43
CA ARG A 324 24.28 2.49 -3.40
C ARG A 324 25.66 1.83 -3.20
N GLY A 325 26.74 2.61 -3.30
CA GLY A 325 28.12 2.15 -3.07
C GLY A 325 28.42 1.56 -1.69
N ALA A 326 27.51 1.60 -0.71
CA ALA A 326 27.66 0.87 0.54
C ALA A 326 27.37 -0.63 0.42
N ILE A 327 26.69 -1.07 -0.66
CA ILE A 327 26.28 -2.47 -0.86
C ILE A 327 27.50 -3.41 -1.04
N PRO A 328 28.47 -3.18 -1.97
CA PRO A 328 29.62 -4.08 -2.11
C PRO A 328 30.51 -4.17 -0.83
N PRO A 329 30.84 -3.07 -0.12
CA PRO A 329 31.57 -3.12 1.14
C PRO A 329 30.82 -3.77 2.31
N PHE A 330 29.50 -3.88 2.24
CA PHE A 330 28.68 -4.64 3.18
C PHE A 330 28.70 -6.14 2.83
N LEU A 331 28.40 -6.48 1.58
CA LEU A 331 28.35 -7.86 1.09
C LEU A 331 29.69 -8.60 1.23
N SER A 332 30.82 -7.91 1.02
CA SER A 332 32.17 -8.48 1.22
C SER A 332 32.51 -8.85 2.68
N LYS A 333 31.73 -8.38 3.66
CA LYS A 333 31.86 -8.73 5.09
C LYS A 333 30.84 -9.77 5.53
N LEU A 334 29.85 -10.08 4.69
CA LEU A 334 28.75 -10.97 4.98
C LEU A 334 28.96 -12.32 4.25
N PRO A 335 28.97 -13.47 4.95
CA PRO A 335 29.06 -14.78 4.30
C PRO A 335 27.96 -14.97 3.24
N GLU A 336 28.31 -15.52 2.08
CA GLU A 336 27.36 -15.75 0.97
C GLU A 336 26.15 -16.63 1.35
N SER A 337 26.29 -17.45 2.40
CA SER A 337 25.19 -18.23 2.99
C SER A 337 24.10 -17.36 3.61
N HIS A 338 24.39 -16.13 4.01
CA HIS A 338 23.44 -15.19 4.60
C HIS A 338 22.84 -14.21 3.59
N TRP A 339 23.35 -14.17 2.35
CA TRP A 339 22.83 -13.29 1.32
C TRP A 339 21.35 -13.56 0.97
N PRO A 340 20.83 -14.82 0.97
CA PRO A 340 19.40 -15.07 0.74
C PRO A 340 18.45 -14.35 1.72
N ALA A 341 18.93 -13.91 2.90
CA ALA A 341 18.14 -13.10 3.84
C ALA A 341 17.91 -11.65 3.39
N TYR A 342 18.35 -11.28 2.18
CA TYR A 342 18.22 -9.95 1.59
C TYR A 342 17.51 -10.02 0.23
N ILE A 343 16.97 -8.89 -0.19
CA ILE A 343 16.51 -8.61 -1.55
C ILE A 343 17.27 -7.40 -2.11
N LEU A 344 17.57 -7.43 -3.40
CA LEU A 344 18.11 -6.29 -4.12
C LEU A 344 16.96 -5.59 -4.85
N MET A 345 16.65 -4.35 -4.49
CA MET A 345 15.60 -3.56 -5.14
C MET A 345 16.22 -2.39 -5.87
N GLU A 346 15.83 -2.15 -7.13
CA GLU A 346 16.18 -0.93 -7.84
C GLU A 346 15.53 0.26 -7.12
N MET A 347 16.31 1.32 -6.90
CA MET A 347 15.79 2.50 -6.22
C MET A 347 14.86 3.29 -7.12
N ILE A 348 13.78 3.74 -6.51
CA ILE A 348 12.90 4.73 -7.12
C ILE A 348 13.56 6.09 -6.88
N GLU A 349 13.98 6.75 -7.95
CA GLU A 349 14.54 8.11 -7.93
C GLU A 349 13.42 9.12 -8.19
N PRO A 350 12.81 9.76 -7.16
CA PRO A 350 11.83 10.81 -7.35
C PRO A 350 12.47 12.14 -7.75
N PRO A 351 11.73 13.04 -8.43
CA PRO A 351 12.17 14.43 -8.55
C PRO A 351 12.35 15.05 -7.17
N ALA A 352 13.45 15.80 -6.98
CA ALA A 352 13.66 16.58 -5.77
C ALA A 352 12.57 17.65 -5.63
N GLN A 353 11.98 17.77 -4.44
CA GLN A 353 10.92 18.74 -4.16
C GLN A 353 11.17 19.42 -2.82
N SER A 354 11.18 20.74 -2.81
CA SER A 354 11.21 21.55 -1.58
C SER A 354 9.79 21.85 -1.13
N ASN A 355 9.49 21.58 0.14
CA ASN A 355 8.13 21.68 0.68
C ASN A 355 8.13 22.27 2.10
N VAL A 356 6.94 22.65 2.56
CA VAL A 356 6.69 23.22 3.88
C VAL A 356 5.73 22.32 4.64
N ILE A 357 6.19 21.78 5.76
CA ILE A 357 5.42 20.88 6.64
C ILE A 357 5.07 21.65 7.91
N ILE A 358 3.79 21.69 8.26
CA ILE A 358 3.34 22.21 9.56
C ILE A 358 3.22 21.03 10.53
N ARG A 359 3.97 21.06 11.63
CA ARG A 359 3.97 20.01 12.66
C ARG A 359 3.95 20.63 14.04
N ASN A 360 3.00 20.23 14.89
CA ASN A 360 2.83 20.75 16.26
C ASN A 360 2.73 22.29 16.36
N GLY A 361 2.22 22.95 15.30
CA GLY A 361 2.16 24.42 15.21
C GLY A 361 3.45 25.09 14.70
N GLU A 362 4.52 24.34 14.49
CA GLU A 362 5.77 24.82 13.92
C GLU A 362 5.84 24.61 12.41
N VAL A 363 6.48 25.54 11.71
CA VAL A 363 6.72 25.48 10.26
C VAL A 363 8.11 24.90 10.00
N GLN A 364 8.17 23.72 9.40
CA GLN A 364 9.40 23.03 9.00
C GLN A 364 9.54 23.13 7.48
N LYS A 365 10.76 23.40 7.00
CA LYS A 365 11.08 23.48 5.56
C LYS A 365 12.15 22.45 5.23
N GLY A 366 11.99 21.75 4.11
CA GLY A 366 12.95 20.73 3.67
C GLY A 366 12.71 20.29 2.23
N GLY A 367 13.72 19.65 1.65
CA GLY A 367 13.76 19.08 0.30
C GLY A 367 15.09 18.36 0.11
#